data_AF-A0A9X5MZI1-F1
#
_entry.id   AF-A0A9X5MZI1-F1
#
_cell.length_a   1.000
_cell.length_b   1.000
_cell.length_c   1.000
_cell.angle_alpha   90.00
_cell.angle_beta   90.00
_cell.angle_gamma   90.00
#
_symmetry.space_group_name_H-M   'P 1'
#
loop_
_entity.id
_entity.type
_entity.pdbx_description
1 polymer ?
#
loop_
_entity_poly.entity_id
_entity_poly.type
_entity_poly.pdbx_seq_one_letter_code
_entity_poly.pdbx_strand_id
1 'polypeptide(L)'
;MENLPTLKLGSTGYYVTVLQLNLNGLGVNYEKLAITGFFDEKTNKYTKIFQEKNKLNPNGIVEVNTWRSLFENVILIQKKLQSMGIYFGELDGLFSVSTTQAIQEYQKDQNLYPSGDITPRTRHKLLNPNSQSEFYTSSNHLRSLHPYVEMLAKEFLELTKANGLDVRIYSAFRSWSEQDHLFSLGRWQPGKKVTNARGGESYHNWGLAFDAAPYENNSIPWGNIKKFKQMGYIGEKLGLNWGGRFTTLVDYPHFEYSFGLSTWDLLNGITPPLEVI
;
A
#
# COMPACT_ATOMS: atom_id res chain seq x y z
N MET A 1 26.00 2.85 14.34
CA MET A 1 25.23 3.69 13.38
C MET A 1 25.83 5.09 13.17
N GLU A 2 26.84 5.53 13.92
CA GLU A 2 27.27 6.94 13.93
C GLU A 2 28.09 7.43 12.71
N ASN A 3 28.42 6.58 11.72
CA ASN A 3 29.27 6.94 10.57
C ASN A 3 28.67 6.64 9.19
N LEU A 4 27.34 6.57 9.05
CA LEU A 4 26.72 6.34 7.73
C LEU A 4 26.69 7.65 6.91
N PRO A 5 27.06 7.61 5.61
CA PRO A 5 27.09 8.81 4.79
C PRO A 5 25.69 9.29 4.42
N THR A 6 25.57 10.60 4.18
CA THR A 6 24.39 11.16 3.53
C THR A 6 24.40 10.78 2.04
N LEU A 7 23.37 10.11 1.56
CA LEU A 7 23.20 9.79 0.13
C LEU A 7 22.12 10.65 -0.52
N LYS A 8 22.31 11.02 -1.77
CA LYS A 8 21.35 11.75 -2.59
C LYS A 8 21.55 11.42 -4.07
N LEU A 9 20.70 11.95 -4.94
CA LEU A 9 20.85 11.82 -6.39
C LEU A 9 22.30 12.16 -6.83
N GLY A 10 22.92 11.25 -7.58
CA GLY A 10 24.31 11.35 -8.02
C GLY A 10 25.36 10.75 -7.07
N SER A 11 25.00 10.38 -5.83
CA SER A 11 25.90 9.62 -4.94
C SER A 11 26.31 8.29 -5.57
N THR A 12 27.52 7.82 -5.25
CA THR A 12 28.06 6.54 -5.72
C THR A 12 28.68 5.71 -4.61
N GLY A 13 28.89 4.43 -4.87
CA GLY A 13 29.71 3.53 -4.07
C GLY A 13 28.93 2.55 -3.20
N TYR A 14 29.65 1.92 -2.27
CA TYR A 14 29.18 0.79 -1.47
C TYR A 14 27.86 1.07 -0.73
N TYR A 15 27.72 2.23 -0.11
CA TYR A 15 26.49 2.55 0.64
C TYR A 15 25.27 2.75 -0.27
N VAL A 16 25.45 3.17 -1.52
CA VAL A 16 24.36 3.19 -2.49
C VAL A 16 23.93 1.77 -2.83
N THR A 17 24.87 0.84 -2.99
CA THR A 17 24.56 -0.60 -3.17
C THR A 17 23.77 -1.16 -1.99
N VAL A 18 24.18 -0.85 -0.75
CA VAL A 18 23.45 -1.27 0.47
C VAL A 18 22.02 -0.72 0.47
N LEU A 19 21.84 0.57 0.16
CA LEU A 19 20.52 1.17 0.03
C LEU A 19 19.67 0.43 -1.01
N GLN A 20 20.19 0.24 -2.22
CA GLN A 20 19.47 -0.41 -3.32
C GLN A 20 19.06 -1.85 -2.96
N LEU A 21 19.95 -2.61 -2.31
CA LEU A 21 19.66 -3.96 -1.83
C LEU A 21 18.54 -3.96 -0.79
N ASN A 22 18.63 -3.10 0.22
CA ASN A 22 17.63 -3.03 1.28
C ASN A 22 16.26 -2.53 0.78
N LEU A 23 16.23 -1.54 -0.13
CA LEU A 23 14.97 -1.10 -0.73
C LEU A 23 14.32 -2.25 -1.53
N ASN A 24 15.10 -2.92 -2.40
CA ASN A 24 14.63 -4.09 -3.14
C ASN A 24 14.08 -5.18 -2.20
N GLY A 25 14.87 -5.54 -1.19
CA GLY A 25 14.52 -6.60 -0.26
C GLY A 25 13.29 -6.29 0.58
N LEU A 26 13.10 -5.03 1.01
CA LEU A 26 11.90 -4.61 1.73
C LEU A 26 10.66 -4.52 0.84
N GLY A 27 10.78 -4.73 -0.47
CA GLY A 27 9.67 -4.74 -1.41
C GLY A 27 9.00 -3.38 -1.59
N VAL A 28 9.68 -2.29 -1.25
CA VAL A 28 9.12 -0.91 -1.32
C VAL A 28 8.89 -0.49 -2.77
N ASN A 29 9.62 -1.10 -3.68
CA ASN A 29 9.57 -0.87 -5.11
C ASN A 29 8.83 -2.00 -5.83
N TYR A 30 8.12 -1.65 -6.89
CA TYR A 30 7.40 -2.60 -7.74
C TYR A 30 8.29 -3.12 -8.88
N GLU A 31 9.17 -2.28 -9.44
CA GLU A 31 10.24 -2.70 -10.34
C GLU A 31 11.54 -2.78 -9.53
N LYS A 32 12.25 -3.91 -9.61
CA LYS A 32 13.55 -4.07 -8.95
C LYS A 32 14.53 -2.98 -9.42
N LEU A 33 15.21 -2.36 -8.46
CA LEU A 33 16.37 -1.52 -8.69
C LEU A 33 17.52 -2.38 -9.19
N ALA A 34 18.23 -1.91 -10.21
CA ALA A 34 19.53 -2.47 -10.53
C ALA A 34 20.50 -2.10 -9.40
N ILE A 35 21.32 -3.05 -8.96
CA ILE A 35 22.33 -2.84 -7.92
C ILE A 35 23.59 -2.29 -8.58
N THR A 36 23.58 -1.00 -8.90
CA THR A 36 24.64 -0.33 -9.67
C THR A 36 25.66 0.37 -8.77
N GLY A 37 25.30 0.64 -7.52
CA GLY A 37 26.08 1.55 -6.68
C GLY A 37 26.03 3.00 -7.18
N PHE A 38 25.12 3.36 -8.08
CA PHE A 38 24.85 4.73 -8.52
C PHE A 38 23.43 5.14 -8.14
N PHE A 39 23.31 6.26 -7.40
CA PHE A 39 22.05 6.77 -6.91
C PHE A 39 21.37 7.57 -8.02
N ASP A 40 20.64 6.87 -8.87
CA ASP A 40 19.90 7.41 -9.99
C ASP A 40 18.49 7.92 -9.61
N GLU A 41 17.76 8.44 -10.60
CA GLU A 41 16.38 8.91 -10.45
C GLU A 41 15.45 7.82 -9.92
N LYS A 42 15.67 6.55 -10.32
CA LYS A 42 14.86 5.41 -9.87
C LYS A 42 15.11 5.13 -8.39
N THR A 43 16.37 5.16 -7.95
CA THR A 43 16.78 5.04 -6.54
C THR A 43 16.22 6.20 -5.72
N ASN A 44 16.23 7.44 -6.26
CA ASN A 44 15.62 8.60 -5.60
C ASN A 44 14.11 8.43 -5.41
N LYS A 45 13.41 8.02 -6.46
CA LYS A 45 11.97 7.74 -6.41
C LYS A 45 11.63 6.72 -5.32
N TYR A 46 12.33 5.59 -5.24
CA TYR A 46 12.03 4.57 -4.24
C TYR A 46 12.51 4.94 -2.83
N THR A 47 13.54 5.78 -2.71
CA THR A 47 13.90 6.39 -1.42
C THR A 47 12.77 7.26 -0.88
N LYS A 48 12.18 8.12 -1.73
CA LYS A 48 11.02 8.95 -1.34
C LYS A 48 9.82 8.12 -0.93
N ILE A 49 9.52 7.06 -1.67
CA ILE A 49 8.44 6.12 -1.34
C ILE A 49 8.70 5.40 -0.01
N PHE A 50 9.94 4.97 0.24
CA PHE A 50 10.31 4.36 1.52
C PHE A 50 10.15 5.36 2.67
N GLN A 51 10.62 6.59 2.50
CA GLN A 51 10.48 7.66 3.49
C GLN A 51 9.00 7.93 3.81
N GLU A 52 8.16 8.08 2.78
CA GLU A 52 6.72 8.28 2.94
C GLU A 52 6.05 7.12 3.70
N LYS A 53 6.32 5.87 3.31
CA LYS A 53 5.79 4.67 3.97
C LYS A 53 6.22 4.55 5.44
N ASN A 54 7.36 5.13 5.81
CA ASN A 54 7.89 5.13 7.18
C ASN A 54 7.69 6.47 7.91
N LYS A 55 6.79 7.33 7.41
CA LYS A 55 6.43 8.61 8.05
C LYS A 55 7.64 9.55 8.27
N LEU A 56 8.62 9.46 7.37
CA LEU A 56 9.76 10.37 7.27
C LEU A 56 9.47 11.46 6.23
N ASN A 57 10.29 12.52 6.22
CA ASN A 57 10.22 13.54 5.16
C ASN A 57 10.66 12.93 3.80
N PRO A 58 9.79 12.84 2.78
CA PRO A 58 10.09 12.18 1.50
C PRO A 58 10.91 13.08 0.56
N ASN A 59 12.05 13.57 1.03
CA ASN A 59 12.96 14.46 0.30
C ASN A 59 13.91 13.71 -0.66
N GLY A 60 14.01 12.38 -0.54
CA GLY A 60 14.91 11.54 -1.34
C GLY A 60 16.38 11.64 -0.95
N ILE A 61 16.67 12.20 0.24
CA ILE A 61 17.99 12.27 0.85
C ILE A 61 18.05 11.24 1.98
N VAL A 62 19.04 10.36 1.93
CA VAL A 62 19.25 9.32 2.94
C VAL A 62 20.17 9.86 4.02
N GLU A 63 19.57 10.29 5.12
CA GLU A 63 20.26 10.75 6.32
C GLU A 63 20.16 9.72 7.44
N VAL A 64 20.69 10.03 8.63
CA VAL A 64 20.72 9.11 9.77
C VAL A 64 19.36 8.51 10.11
N ASN A 65 18.27 9.28 10.02
CA ASN A 65 16.92 8.79 10.31
C ASN A 65 16.42 7.83 9.22
N THR A 66 16.72 8.11 7.94
CA THR A 66 16.39 7.20 6.83
C THR A 66 17.17 5.89 6.97
N TRP A 67 18.46 5.95 7.29
CA TRP A 67 19.30 4.78 7.53
C TRP A 67 18.80 3.94 8.70
N ARG A 68 18.51 4.58 9.83
CA ARG A 68 17.98 3.92 11.02
C ARG A 68 16.69 3.17 10.69
N SER A 69 15.72 3.87 10.09
CA SER A 69 14.45 3.25 9.70
C SER A 69 14.64 2.10 8.70
N LEU A 70 15.55 2.23 7.73
CA LEU A 70 15.85 1.19 6.75
C LEU A 70 16.36 -0.08 7.43
N PHE A 71 17.36 0.05 8.29
CA PHE A 71 17.95 -1.09 9.00
C PHE A 71 16.99 -1.69 10.03
N GLU A 72 16.25 -0.88 10.78
CA GLU A 72 15.25 -1.37 11.73
C GLU A 72 14.15 -2.20 11.04
N ASN A 73 13.69 -1.78 9.85
CA ASN A 73 12.74 -2.55 9.06
C ASN A 73 13.32 -3.91 8.62
N VAL A 74 14.61 -3.98 8.26
CA VAL A 74 15.25 -5.26 7.89
C VAL A 74 15.47 -6.14 9.12
N ILE A 75 15.93 -5.57 10.23
CA ILE A 75 16.12 -6.28 11.50
C ILE A 75 14.81 -6.87 12.01
N LEU A 76 13.68 -6.15 11.85
CA LEU A 76 12.35 -6.67 12.19
C LEU A 76 12.06 -7.97 11.44
N ILE A 77 12.33 -8.01 10.13
CA ILE A 77 12.13 -9.19 9.27
C ILE A 77 13.09 -10.31 9.68
N GLN A 78 14.37 -10.02 9.84
CA GLN A 78 15.39 -10.99 10.28
C GLN A 78 15.01 -11.62 11.63
N LYS A 79 14.60 -10.81 12.62
CA LYS A 79 14.12 -11.29 13.93
C LYS A 79 12.90 -12.19 13.80
N LYS A 80 11.95 -11.83 12.93
CA LYS A 80 10.73 -12.63 12.76
C LYS A 80 11.05 -14.00 12.15
N LEU A 81 11.88 -14.03 11.11
CA LEU A 81 12.34 -15.28 10.49
C LEU A 81 13.20 -16.13 11.45
N GLN A 82 14.04 -15.49 12.27
CA GLN A 82 14.83 -16.17 13.29
C GLN A 82 13.95 -16.79 14.37
N SER A 83 12.88 -16.10 14.80
CA SER A 83 11.91 -16.63 15.76
C SER A 83 11.13 -17.84 15.24
N MET A 84 11.07 -18.00 13.92
CA MET A 84 10.47 -19.15 13.24
C MET A 84 11.47 -20.28 12.95
N GLY A 85 12.75 -20.10 13.30
CA GLY A 85 13.81 -21.07 13.01
C GLY A 85 14.21 -21.16 11.54
N ILE A 86 13.90 -20.14 10.73
CA ILE A 86 14.19 -20.10 9.29
C ILE A 86 15.50 -19.32 9.02
N TYR A 87 15.81 -18.32 9.84
CA TYR A 87 17.00 -17.47 9.69
C TYR A 87 18.00 -17.66 10.83
N PHE A 88 19.25 -17.96 10.48
CA PHE A 88 20.34 -18.22 11.43
C PHE A 88 21.50 -17.21 11.34
N GLY A 89 21.33 -16.15 10.53
CA GLY A 89 22.35 -15.10 10.37
C GLY A 89 22.26 -13.99 11.43
N GLU A 90 23.10 -12.97 11.25
CA GLU A 90 23.17 -11.79 12.12
C GLU A 90 21.97 -10.86 11.94
N LEU A 91 21.58 -10.17 13.02
CA LEU A 91 20.54 -9.14 13.00
C LEU A 91 21.13 -7.77 12.62
N ASP A 92 21.76 -7.70 11.45
CA ASP A 92 22.59 -6.59 10.99
C ASP A 92 21.83 -5.51 10.19
N GLY A 93 20.56 -5.76 9.84
CA GLY A 93 19.77 -4.87 9.01
C GLY A 93 20.17 -4.84 7.53
N LEU A 94 20.93 -5.84 7.08
CA LEU A 94 21.34 -5.99 5.68
C LEU A 94 20.51 -7.05 4.96
N PHE A 95 19.99 -6.70 3.80
CA PHE A 95 19.33 -7.62 2.87
C PHE A 95 20.37 -8.42 2.07
N SER A 96 21.17 -9.20 2.80
CA SER A 96 22.20 -10.06 2.25
C SER A 96 21.62 -11.33 1.59
N VAL A 97 22.49 -12.17 1.06
CA VAL A 97 22.12 -13.46 0.46
C VAL A 97 21.40 -14.37 1.47
N SER A 98 21.85 -14.41 2.73
CA SER A 98 21.22 -15.24 3.76
C SER A 98 19.81 -14.76 4.11
N THR A 99 19.61 -13.44 4.24
CA THR A 99 18.29 -12.85 4.45
C THR A 99 17.36 -13.17 3.28
N THR A 100 17.87 -13.06 2.04
CA THR A 100 17.11 -13.36 0.81
C THR A 100 16.70 -14.85 0.76
N GLN A 101 17.63 -15.77 1.05
CA GLN A 101 17.37 -17.21 1.04
C GLN A 101 16.32 -17.61 2.09
N ALA A 102 16.44 -17.11 3.32
CA ALA A 102 15.45 -17.37 4.36
C ALA A 102 14.04 -16.87 3.97
N ILE A 103 13.96 -15.73 3.27
CA ILE A 103 12.67 -15.23 2.75
C ILE A 103 12.14 -16.13 1.65
N GLN A 104 12.99 -16.63 0.74
CA GLN A 104 12.56 -17.57 -0.30
C GLN A 104 12.04 -18.88 0.31
N GLU A 105 12.68 -19.40 1.35
CA GLU A 105 12.23 -20.59 2.08
C GLU A 105 10.88 -20.31 2.75
N TYR A 106 10.78 -19.22 3.50
CA TYR A 106 9.51 -18.79 4.09
C TYR A 106 8.39 -18.65 3.05
N GLN A 107 8.68 -18.01 1.90
CA GLN A 107 7.70 -17.85 0.82
C GLN A 107 7.24 -19.20 0.27
N LYS A 108 8.16 -20.16 0.06
CA LYS A 108 7.79 -21.52 -0.38
C LYS A 108 6.87 -22.19 0.62
N ASP A 109 7.21 -22.16 1.91
CA ASP A 109 6.43 -22.78 2.97
C ASP A 109 5.02 -22.16 3.09
N GLN A 110 4.89 -20.88 2.77
CA GLN A 110 3.61 -20.16 2.76
C GLN A 110 2.85 -20.22 1.44
N ASN A 111 3.30 -21.02 0.46
CA ASN A 111 2.76 -21.11 -0.90
C ASN A 111 2.72 -19.74 -1.63
N LEU A 112 3.74 -18.91 -1.42
CA LEU A 112 3.97 -17.66 -2.13
C LEU A 112 5.05 -17.85 -3.21
N TYR A 113 5.06 -16.96 -4.20
CA TYR A 113 6.15 -16.91 -5.17
C TYR A 113 7.47 -16.57 -4.47
N PRO A 114 8.53 -17.38 -4.59
CA PRO A 114 9.79 -17.23 -3.85
C PRO A 114 10.69 -16.13 -4.45
N SER A 115 10.21 -14.89 -4.45
CA SER A 115 10.89 -13.71 -4.99
C SER A 115 12.13 -13.28 -4.19
N GLY A 116 12.22 -13.70 -2.93
CA GLY A 116 13.28 -13.32 -1.98
C GLY A 116 13.18 -11.89 -1.45
N ASP A 117 12.13 -11.15 -1.82
CA ASP A 117 11.80 -9.83 -1.29
C ASP A 117 10.49 -9.87 -0.47
N ILE A 118 10.29 -8.85 0.36
CA ILE A 118 9.13 -8.72 1.24
C ILE A 118 8.02 -8.02 0.46
N THR A 119 7.43 -8.74 -0.50
CA THR A 119 6.19 -8.31 -1.17
C THR A 119 5.08 -8.03 -0.15
N PRO A 120 4.03 -7.26 -0.49
CA PRO A 120 2.92 -7.02 0.44
C PRO A 120 2.35 -8.31 1.07
N ARG A 121 2.16 -9.37 0.27
CA ARG A 121 1.67 -10.68 0.77
C ARG A 121 2.65 -11.34 1.72
N THR A 122 3.95 -11.28 1.38
CA THR A 122 5.02 -11.82 2.24
C THR A 122 5.04 -11.09 3.57
N ARG A 123 5.01 -9.75 3.54
CA ARG A 123 4.96 -8.89 4.73
C ARG A 123 3.76 -9.22 5.60
N HIS A 124 2.58 -9.28 4.99
CA HIS A 124 1.33 -9.52 5.69
C HIS A 124 1.29 -10.89 6.34
N LYS A 125 1.61 -11.97 5.62
CA LYS A 125 1.68 -13.31 6.22
C LYS A 125 2.74 -13.39 7.32
N LEU A 126 3.89 -12.74 7.13
CA LEU A 126 5.01 -12.80 8.08
C LEU A 126 4.71 -12.06 9.38
N LEU A 127 4.09 -10.88 9.28
CA LEU A 127 3.86 -9.98 10.41
C LEU A 127 2.45 -10.10 11.00
N ASN A 128 1.49 -10.63 10.23
CA ASN A 128 0.11 -10.85 10.64
C ASN A 128 -0.42 -12.23 10.18
N PRO A 129 0.17 -13.34 10.69
CA PRO A 129 -0.14 -14.70 10.22
C PRO A 129 -1.57 -15.17 10.49
N ASN A 130 -2.31 -14.50 11.38
CA ASN A 130 -3.68 -14.87 11.75
C ASN A 130 -4.75 -14.08 10.99
N SER A 131 -4.36 -13.16 10.11
CA SER A 131 -5.32 -12.37 9.33
C SER A 131 -6.04 -13.22 8.29
N GLN A 132 -7.35 -13.02 8.18
CA GLN A 132 -8.18 -13.67 7.16
C GLN A 132 -8.37 -12.81 5.89
N SER A 133 -7.77 -11.61 5.82
CA SER A 133 -8.05 -10.61 4.78
C SER A 133 -7.72 -11.04 3.34
N GLU A 134 -6.91 -12.08 3.13
CA GLU A 134 -6.55 -12.55 1.78
C GLU A 134 -7.58 -13.47 1.11
N PHE A 135 -8.55 -14.04 1.85
CA PHE A 135 -9.39 -15.14 1.37
C PHE A 135 -10.78 -14.75 0.85
N TYR A 136 -11.09 -13.45 0.82
CA TYR A 136 -12.41 -12.97 0.42
C TYR A 136 -12.47 -12.66 -1.08
N THR A 137 -13.61 -12.99 -1.71
CA THR A 137 -13.96 -12.49 -3.03
C THR A 137 -14.30 -11.02 -2.94
N SER A 138 -13.97 -10.26 -3.98
CA SER A 138 -14.39 -8.85 -4.08
C SER A 138 -15.90 -8.71 -3.98
N SER A 139 -16.36 -7.59 -3.42
CA SER A 139 -17.76 -7.34 -3.12
C SER A 139 -18.11 -5.87 -3.32
N ASN A 140 -19.37 -5.62 -3.65
CA ASN A 140 -19.99 -4.30 -3.61
C ASN A 140 -20.95 -4.14 -2.41
N HIS A 141 -21.07 -5.16 -1.55
CA HIS A 141 -21.94 -5.09 -0.40
C HIS A 141 -21.28 -4.30 0.74
N LEU A 142 -22.03 -3.39 1.38
CA LEU A 142 -21.49 -2.55 2.45
C LEU A 142 -21.00 -3.35 3.66
N ARG A 143 -21.61 -4.50 3.95
CA ARG A 143 -21.16 -5.43 5.00
C ARG A 143 -19.75 -6.00 4.81
N SER A 144 -19.14 -5.80 3.64
CA SER A 144 -17.75 -6.18 3.36
C SER A 144 -16.75 -5.11 3.79
N LEU A 145 -17.24 -3.92 4.17
CA LEU A 145 -16.43 -2.84 4.72
C LEU A 145 -16.22 -3.06 6.22
N HIS A 146 -15.22 -2.37 6.77
CA HIS A 146 -15.10 -2.21 8.21
C HIS A 146 -16.38 -1.57 8.79
N PRO A 147 -16.88 -1.98 9.97
CA PRO A 147 -18.18 -1.52 10.49
C PRO A 147 -18.38 0.00 10.51
N TYR A 148 -17.35 0.75 10.94
CA TYR A 148 -17.41 2.21 10.91
C TYR A 148 -17.42 2.79 9.48
N VAL A 149 -16.71 2.17 8.54
CA VAL A 149 -16.71 2.60 7.13
C VAL A 149 -18.04 2.24 6.46
N GLU A 150 -18.65 1.10 6.82
CA GLU A 150 -20.01 0.76 6.45
C GLU A 150 -21.01 1.81 6.95
N MET A 151 -20.90 2.26 8.19
CA MET A 151 -21.74 3.31 8.76
C MET A 151 -21.59 4.61 7.95
N LEU A 152 -20.36 5.07 7.71
CA LEU A 152 -20.09 6.27 6.89
C LEU A 152 -20.64 6.12 5.46
N ALA A 153 -20.50 4.94 4.85
CA ALA A 153 -21.04 4.67 3.52
C ALA A 153 -22.57 4.75 3.47
N LYS A 154 -23.27 4.31 4.53
CA LYS A 154 -24.73 4.45 4.64
C LYS A 154 -25.15 5.91 4.81
N GLU A 155 -24.49 6.65 5.70
CA GLU A 155 -24.74 8.08 5.89
C GLU A 155 -24.46 8.89 4.61
N PHE A 156 -23.40 8.51 3.89
CA PHE A 156 -23.06 9.09 2.59
C PHE A 156 -24.19 8.93 1.58
N LEU A 157 -24.76 7.73 1.43
CA LEU A 157 -25.87 7.49 0.51
C LEU A 157 -27.10 8.32 0.88
N GLU A 158 -27.46 8.36 2.17
CA GLU A 158 -28.59 9.16 2.65
C GLU A 158 -28.37 10.67 2.44
N LEU A 159 -27.17 11.16 2.72
CA LEU A 159 -26.84 12.58 2.57
C LEU A 159 -26.78 12.98 1.09
N THR A 160 -26.26 12.12 0.20
CA THR A 160 -26.31 12.39 -1.25
C THR A 160 -27.74 12.47 -1.75
N LYS A 161 -28.61 11.55 -1.31
CA LYS A 161 -30.03 11.53 -1.67
C LYS A 161 -30.77 12.77 -1.16
N ALA A 162 -30.52 13.17 0.09
CA ALA A 162 -31.08 14.40 0.68
C ALA A 162 -30.64 15.67 -0.07
N ASN A 163 -29.49 15.63 -0.76
CA ASN A 163 -28.98 16.70 -1.61
C ASN A 163 -29.37 16.55 -3.10
N GLY A 164 -30.37 15.71 -3.40
CA GLY A 164 -30.91 15.54 -4.75
C GLY A 164 -29.98 14.78 -5.71
N LEU A 165 -29.04 13.98 -5.19
CA LEU A 165 -28.10 13.20 -5.98
C LEU A 165 -28.32 11.69 -5.70
N ASP A 166 -28.86 10.96 -6.67
CA ASP A 166 -28.87 9.49 -6.62
C ASP A 166 -27.44 8.99 -6.83
N VAL A 167 -26.92 8.24 -5.85
CA VAL A 167 -25.56 7.70 -5.82
C VAL A 167 -25.64 6.23 -5.50
N ARG A 168 -24.79 5.43 -6.15
CA ARG A 168 -24.69 3.99 -5.93
C ARG A 168 -23.25 3.60 -5.67
N ILE A 169 -23.05 2.75 -4.67
CA ILE A 169 -21.77 2.07 -4.43
C ILE A 169 -21.72 0.83 -5.31
N TYR A 170 -20.66 0.70 -6.09
CA TYR A 170 -20.47 -0.42 -7.03
C TYR A 170 -19.20 -1.23 -6.77
N SER A 171 -18.36 -0.80 -5.84
CA SER A 171 -17.12 -1.46 -5.40
C SER A 171 -16.90 -1.15 -3.92
N ALA A 172 -16.67 -2.17 -3.10
CA ALA A 172 -16.38 -2.05 -1.68
C ALA A 172 -15.10 -2.83 -1.37
N PHE A 173 -15.17 -3.99 -0.72
CA PHE A 173 -14.00 -4.85 -0.56
C PHE A 173 -13.48 -5.35 -1.91
N ARG A 174 -12.16 -5.21 -2.14
CA ARG A 174 -11.49 -5.77 -3.31
C ARG A 174 -10.45 -6.78 -2.85
N SER A 175 -10.52 -8.00 -3.37
CA SER A 175 -9.51 -9.01 -3.10
C SER A 175 -8.12 -8.54 -3.56
N TRP A 176 -7.08 -9.02 -2.89
CA TRP A 176 -5.71 -8.67 -3.25
C TRP A 176 -5.36 -9.15 -4.66
N SER A 177 -5.90 -10.29 -5.08
CA SER A 177 -5.65 -10.87 -6.40
C SER A 177 -6.31 -10.05 -7.51
N GLU A 178 -7.52 -9.54 -7.28
CA GLU A 178 -8.12 -8.57 -8.21
C GLU A 178 -7.31 -7.27 -8.26
N GLN A 179 -6.84 -6.77 -7.12
CA GLN A 179 -6.01 -5.57 -7.09
C GLN A 179 -4.69 -5.78 -7.84
N ASP A 180 -4.04 -6.94 -7.71
CA ASP A 180 -2.85 -7.30 -8.49
C ASP A 180 -3.16 -7.34 -10.00
N HIS A 181 -4.34 -7.85 -10.40
CA HIS A 181 -4.78 -7.80 -11.79
C HIS A 181 -4.97 -6.35 -12.28
N LEU A 182 -5.67 -5.49 -11.53
CA LEU A 182 -5.81 -4.07 -11.87
C LEU A 182 -4.46 -3.35 -11.95
N PHE A 183 -3.52 -3.70 -11.07
CA PHE A 183 -2.16 -3.18 -11.10
C PHE A 183 -1.41 -3.63 -12.36
N SER A 184 -1.66 -4.83 -12.88
CA SER A 184 -0.99 -5.32 -14.09
C SER A 184 -1.38 -4.59 -15.38
N LEU A 185 -2.58 -4.01 -15.45
CA LEU A 185 -3.11 -3.33 -16.63
C LEU A 185 -2.27 -2.10 -16.99
N GLY A 186 -1.91 -1.98 -18.27
CA GLY A 186 -1.07 -0.89 -18.77
C GLY A 186 0.37 -0.93 -18.29
N ARG A 187 0.80 -2.04 -17.66
CA ARG A 187 2.19 -2.31 -17.29
C ARG A 187 2.75 -3.50 -18.04
N TRP A 188 2.14 -4.67 -17.83
CA TRP A 188 2.51 -5.91 -18.52
C TRP A 188 1.30 -6.68 -19.05
N GLN A 189 0.07 -6.28 -18.66
CA GLN A 189 -1.15 -6.71 -19.34
C GLN A 189 -1.72 -5.57 -20.20
N PRO A 190 -2.35 -5.89 -21.35
CA PRO A 190 -3.06 -4.90 -22.16
C PRO A 190 -4.15 -4.16 -21.36
N GLY A 191 -4.37 -2.89 -21.66
CA GLY A 191 -5.40 -2.06 -21.02
C GLY A 191 -4.86 -0.73 -20.51
N LYS A 192 -5.76 0.10 -20.00
CA LYS A 192 -5.39 1.37 -19.37
C LYS A 192 -4.88 1.11 -17.96
N LYS A 193 -3.78 1.77 -17.58
CA LYS A 193 -3.34 1.82 -16.19
C LYS A 193 -4.39 2.54 -15.33
N VAL A 194 -4.99 1.82 -14.38
CA VAL A 194 -6.06 2.34 -13.49
C VAL A 194 -5.64 2.50 -12.03
N THR A 195 -4.53 1.90 -11.61
CA THR A 195 -4.06 2.00 -10.22
C THR A 195 -2.53 2.02 -10.12
N ASN A 196 -2.02 2.61 -9.03
CA ASN A 196 -0.63 2.56 -8.60
C ASN A 196 -0.37 1.55 -7.47
N ALA A 197 -1.41 0.93 -6.90
CA ALA A 197 -1.30 0.05 -5.74
C ALA A 197 -1.33 -1.43 -6.14
N ARG A 198 -0.42 -2.25 -5.61
CA ARG A 198 -0.49 -3.72 -5.66
C ARG A 198 -1.54 -4.23 -4.65
N GLY A 199 -1.85 -5.53 -4.70
CA GLY A 199 -2.63 -6.18 -3.64
C GLY A 199 -2.02 -5.90 -2.26
N GLY A 200 -2.86 -5.46 -1.32
CA GLY A 200 -2.49 -5.05 0.03
C GLY A 200 -2.10 -3.57 0.16
N GLU A 201 -1.84 -2.89 -0.96
CA GLU A 201 -1.48 -1.47 -0.98
C GLU A 201 -2.66 -0.54 -1.33
N SER A 202 -3.87 -1.08 -1.48
CA SER A 202 -5.12 -0.32 -1.64
C SER A 202 -6.02 -0.50 -0.42
N TYR A 203 -6.68 0.57 0.05
CA TYR A 203 -7.62 0.48 1.18
C TYR A 203 -8.85 -0.39 0.89
N HIS A 204 -9.19 -0.63 -0.38
CA HIS A 204 -10.21 -1.64 -0.73
C HIS A 204 -9.84 -3.04 -0.26
N ASN A 205 -8.54 -3.36 -0.19
CA ASN A 205 -8.04 -4.66 0.26
C ASN A 205 -8.22 -4.89 1.76
N TRP A 206 -8.65 -3.86 2.47
CA TRP A 206 -8.80 -3.82 3.92
C TRP A 206 -10.22 -3.46 4.35
N GLY A 207 -11.16 -3.34 3.40
CA GLY A 207 -12.54 -2.90 3.68
C GLY A 207 -12.63 -1.44 4.15
N LEU A 208 -11.61 -0.62 3.83
CA LEU A 208 -11.49 0.76 4.26
C LEU A 208 -11.80 1.78 3.17
N ALA A 209 -12.23 1.31 2.00
CA ALA A 209 -12.59 2.15 0.87
C ALA A 209 -13.76 1.57 0.07
N PHE A 210 -14.47 2.45 -0.62
CA PHE A 210 -15.53 2.11 -1.55
C PHE A 210 -15.52 3.08 -2.75
N ASP A 211 -15.98 2.60 -3.90
CA ASP A 211 -16.21 3.43 -5.08
C ASP A 211 -17.71 3.62 -5.29
N ALA A 212 -18.09 4.88 -5.43
CA ALA A 212 -19.46 5.31 -5.66
C ALA A 212 -19.56 6.14 -6.93
N ALA A 213 -20.74 6.17 -7.53
CA ALA A 213 -21.00 7.03 -8.68
C ALA A 213 -22.41 7.61 -8.63
N PRO A 214 -22.60 8.84 -9.13
CA PRO A 214 -23.92 9.34 -9.46
C PRO A 214 -24.61 8.40 -10.45
N TYR A 215 -25.92 8.26 -10.35
CA TYR A 215 -26.70 7.42 -11.24
C TYR A 215 -27.90 8.21 -11.78
N GLU A 216 -28.02 8.27 -13.11
CA GLU A 216 -29.12 8.97 -13.79
C GLU A 216 -29.48 8.27 -15.09
N ASN A 217 -30.77 8.25 -15.43
CA ASN A 217 -31.27 7.68 -16.69
C ASN A 217 -30.73 6.26 -16.93
N ASN A 218 -30.72 5.41 -15.91
CA ASN A 218 -30.20 4.04 -15.93
C ASN A 218 -28.69 3.92 -16.25
N SER A 219 -27.90 4.97 -16.04
CA SER A 219 -26.46 4.97 -16.34
C SER A 219 -25.64 5.83 -15.38
N ILE A 220 -24.33 5.59 -15.34
CA ILE A 220 -23.38 6.47 -14.66
C ILE A 220 -22.97 7.59 -15.62
N PRO A 221 -23.13 8.87 -15.25
CA PRO A 221 -22.79 9.99 -16.12
C PRO A 221 -21.29 10.33 -16.02
N TRP A 222 -20.41 9.45 -16.50
CA TRP A 222 -18.94 9.58 -16.38
C TRP A 222 -18.36 10.94 -16.83
N GLY A 223 -18.98 11.59 -17.82
CA GLY A 223 -18.57 12.92 -18.29
C GLY A 223 -19.02 14.09 -17.41
N ASN A 224 -19.95 13.86 -16.47
CA ASN A 224 -20.50 14.91 -15.61
C ASN A 224 -19.68 15.07 -14.34
N ILE A 225 -18.46 15.61 -14.49
CA ILE A 225 -17.53 15.82 -13.37
C ILE A 225 -18.11 16.70 -12.27
N LYS A 226 -19.08 17.59 -12.58
CA LYS A 226 -19.75 18.42 -11.56
C LYS A 226 -20.50 17.56 -10.54
N LYS A 227 -21.18 16.50 -10.98
CA LYS A 227 -21.88 15.57 -10.09
C LYS A 227 -20.92 14.76 -9.22
N PHE A 228 -19.81 14.29 -9.81
CA PHE A 228 -18.77 13.62 -9.03
C PHE A 228 -18.14 14.55 -7.99
N LYS A 229 -17.93 15.84 -8.31
CA LYS A 229 -17.47 16.84 -7.34
C LYS A 229 -18.48 17.08 -6.22
N GLN A 230 -19.76 17.20 -6.54
CA GLN A 230 -20.82 17.34 -5.54
C GLN A 230 -20.85 16.14 -4.60
N MET A 231 -20.82 14.91 -5.15
CA MET A 231 -20.71 13.67 -4.39
C MET A 231 -19.46 13.65 -3.50
N GLY A 232 -18.31 14.03 -4.06
CA GLY A 232 -17.03 14.16 -3.36
C GLY A 232 -17.10 15.05 -2.13
N TYR A 233 -17.60 16.28 -2.31
CA TYR A 233 -17.74 17.25 -1.22
C TYR A 233 -18.73 16.80 -0.13
N ILE A 234 -19.73 16.00 -0.48
CA ILE A 234 -20.63 15.38 0.50
C ILE A 234 -19.88 14.33 1.32
N GLY A 235 -19.07 13.47 0.67
CA GLY A 235 -18.23 12.51 1.37
C GLY A 235 -17.21 13.17 2.30
N GLU A 236 -16.54 14.23 1.84
CA GLU A 236 -15.58 14.99 2.67
C GLU A 236 -16.24 15.55 3.95
N LYS A 237 -17.52 15.98 3.89
CA LYS A 237 -18.25 16.47 5.08
C LYS A 237 -18.50 15.40 6.14
N LEU A 238 -18.50 14.13 5.74
CA LEU A 238 -18.61 12.98 6.65
C LEU A 238 -17.24 12.50 7.16
N GLY A 239 -16.16 13.21 6.82
CA GLY A 239 -14.80 12.85 7.19
C GLY A 239 -14.16 11.79 6.28
N LEU A 240 -14.79 11.41 5.16
CA LEU A 240 -14.17 10.55 4.17
C LEU A 240 -13.08 11.31 3.41
N ASN A 241 -11.95 10.67 3.17
CA ASN A 241 -10.99 11.13 2.17
C ASN A 241 -11.55 10.79 0.79
N TRP A 242 -11.49 11.73 -0.13
CA TRP A 242 -12.06 11.58 -1.47
C TRP A 242 -10.97 11.59 -2.55
N GLY A 243 -10.99 10.59 -3.43
CA GLY A 243 -9.99 10.40 -4.49
C GLY A 243 -9.97 11.49 -5.56
N GLY A 244 -11.00 12.34 -5.61
CA GLY A 244 -10.99 13.57 -6.40
C GLY A 244 -9.92 14.59 -5.98
N ARG A 245 -9.30 14.42 -4.79
CA ARG A 245 -8.18 15.23 -4.30
C ARG A 245 -6.79 14.66 -4.65
N PHE A 246 -6.72 13.46 -5.20
CA PHE A 246 -5.42 12.87 -5.55
C PHE A 246 -4.69 13.69 -6.61
N THR A 247 -3.37 13.81 -6.49
CA THR A 247 -2.54 14.59 -7.42
C THR A 247 -2.07 13.78 -8.62
N THR A 248 -2.12 12.44 -8.52
CA THR A 248 -1.86 11.51 -9.62
C THR A 248 -2.99 10.48 -9.67
N LEU A 249 -3.41 10.09 -10.87
CA LEU A 249 -4.59 9.22 -11.07
C LEU A 249 -5.81 9.71 -10.28
N VAL A 250 -6.28 10.94 -10.56
CA VAL A 250 -7.48 11.50 -9.95
C VAL A 250 -8.64 10.50 -10.07
N ASP A 251 -9.18 10.07 -8.94
CA ASP A 251 -10.16 8.98 -8.85
C ASP A 251 -11.46 9.49 -8.24
N TYR A 252 -12.29 10.09 -9.09
CA TYR A 252 -13.54 10.74 -8.69
C TYR A 252 -14.55 9.81 -7.98
N PRO A 253 -14.68 8.52 -8.36
CA PRO A 253 -15.51 7.58 -7.63
C PRO A 253 -15.06 7.22 -6.21
N HIS A 254 -13.78 7.38 -5.88
CA HIS A 254 -13.16 6.73 -4.73
C HIS A 254 -13.36 7.49 -3.42
N PHE A 255 -13.72 6.76 -2.36
CA PHE A 255 -13.77 7.25 -0.98
C PHE A 255 -13.08 6.26 -0.03
N GLU A 256 -12.35 6.79 0.94
CA GLU A 256 -11.66 5.98 1.95
C GLU A 256 -11.74 6.61 3.34
N TYR A 257 -11.65 5.76 4.37
CA TYR A 257 -11.43 6.19 5.75
C TYR A 257 -10.39 5.26 6.39
N SER A 258 -9.19 5.79 6.61
CA SER A 258 -8.03 4.99 6.99
C SER A 258 -7.71 4.98 8.48
N PHE A 259 -8.44 5.74 9.31
CA PHE A 259 -8.12 5.94 10.73
C PHE A 259 -6.70 6.54 10.95
N GLY A 260 -6.14 7.23 9.96
CA GLY A 260 -4.76 7.71 9.99
C GLY A 260 -3.70 6.60 9.80
N LEU A 261 -4.13 5.37 9.52
CA LEU A 261 -3.23 4.25 9.21
C LEU A 261 -2.84 4.30 7.73
N SER A 262 -1.58 4.08 7.43
CA SER A 262 -1.12 3.80 6.08
C SER A 262 -1.34 2.32 5.74
N THR A 263 -1.35 1.96 4.46
CA THR A 263 -1.35 0.53 4.08
C THR A 263 -0.09 -0.20 4.54
N TRP A 264 1.01 0.51 4.81
CA TRP A 264 2.21 -0.07 5.43
C TRP A 264 1.97 -0.46 6.90
N ASP A 265 1.23 0.36 7.65
CA ASP A 265 0.81 0.04 9.02
C ASP A 265 -0.07 -1.22 9.02
N LEU A 266 -1.04 -1.30 8.11
CA LEU A 266 -1.93 -2.47 7.95
C LEU A 266 -1.15 -3.74 7.60
N LEU A 267 -0.18 -3.65 6.68
CA LEU A 267 0.71 -4.75 6.32
C LEU A 267 1.58 -5.22 7.48
N ASN A 268 1.94 -4.33 8.40
CA ASN A 268 2.70 -4.66 9.61
C ASN A 268 1.81 -5.14 10.77
N GLY A 269 0.50 -5.33 10.55
CA GLY A 269 -0.43 -5.90 11.53
C GLY A 269 -1.11 -4.88 12.43
N ILE A 270 -0.94 -3.57 12.20
CA ILE A 270 -1.71 -2.54 12.89
C ILE A 270 -3.11 -2.53 12.30
N THR A 271 -4.13 -2.76 13.11
CA THR A 271 -5.53 -2.83 12.66
C THR A 271 -6.31 -1.56 13.03
N PRO A 272 -7.29 -1.13 12.22
CA PRO A 272 -8.23 -0.11 12.64
C PRO A 272 -9.02 -0.57 13.88
N PRO A 273 -9.43 0.35 14.76
CA PRO A 273 -10.27 0.00 15.90
C PRO A 273 -11.68 -0.35 15.44
N LEU A 274 -12.32 -1.33 16.09
CA LEU A 274 -13.68 -1.77 15.75
C LEU A 274 -14.75 -0.69 16.02
N GLU A 275 -14.51 0.18 17.00
CA GLU A 275 -15.35 1.32 17.37
C GLU A 275 -14.48 2.58 17.50
N VAL A 276 -15.01 3.74 17.13
CA VAL A 276 -14.35 5.04 17.36
C VAL A 276 -14.80 5.55 18.74
N ILE A 277 -13.83 5.85 19.62
CA ILE A 277 -14.05 6.41 20.96
C ILE A 277 -14.43 7.89 20.85
#